data_AF-A0A0W8G9S1-F1
#
_entry.id   AF-A0A0W8G9S1-F1
#
_cell.length_a   1.000
_cell.length_b   1.000
_cell.length_c   1.000
_cell.angle_alpha   90.00
_cell.angle_beta   90.00
_cell.angle_gamma   90.00
#
_symmetry.space_group_name_H-M   'P 1'
#
loop_
_entity.id
_entity.type
_entity.pdbx_description
1 polymer ?
#
loop_
_entity_poly.entity_id
_entity_poly.type
_entity_poly.pdbx_seq_one_letter_code
_entity_poly.pdbx_strand_id
1 'polypeptide(L)'
;MPCRAAFDPARVAYAAWRMARGEGERLAGAGLWGMDLFRVGRDDRGLYRLESVSGRPPLAEEALGRFWSEMFGCLFGLGDGSRPRAAWQELTVALPRLAGAFCRTLPRLGVFMREGISGKEDFSDESFWTGFPPYLRPLTGFLHISLQNGDFSREVWKQCLEQVSRVAEVTTAP
;
A
#
# COMPACT_ATOMS: atom_id res chain seq x y z
N MET A 1 -23.59 6.27 -2.03
CA MET A 1 -24.29 5.23 -2.83
C MET A 1 -24.08 3.89 -2.16
N PRO A 2 -25.11 3.04 -2.00
CA PRO A 2 -24.90 1.72 -1.43
C PRO A 2 -24.12 0.87 -2.44
N CYS A 3 -22.93 0.39 -2.06
CA CYS A 3 -22.04 -0.44 -2.89
C CYS A 3 -22.74 -1.59 -3.62
N ARG A 4 -23.87 -2.08 -3.09
CA ARG A 4 -24.69 -3.15 -3.68
C ARG A 4 -25.22 -2.86 -5.08
N ALA A 5 -25.45 -1.59 -5.45
CA ALA A 5 -25.99 -1.24 -6.76
C ALA A 5 -25.04 -1.56 -7.93
N ALA A 6 -23.74 -1.72 -7.66
CA ALA A 6 -22.74 -2.10 -8.65
C ALA A 6 -22.72 -3.63 -8.92
N PHE A 7 -23.34 -4.44 -8.06
CA PHE A 7 -23.33 -5.90 -8.17
C PHE A 7 -24.56 -6.38 -8.94
N ASP A 8 -24.38 -6.72 -10.22
CA ASP A 8 -25.38 -7.43 -11.03
C ASP A 8 -25.51 -8.89 -10.54
N PRO A 9 -26.65 -9.30 -9.95
CA PRO A 9 -26.83 -10.65 -9.41
C PRO A 9 -26.61 -11.75 -10.45
N ALA A 10 -26.99 -11.52 -11.72
CA ALA A 10 -26.84 -12.52 -12.77
C ALA A 10 -25.35 -12.78 -13.08
N ARG A 11 -24.54 -11.73 -13.08
CA ARG A 11 -23.09 -11.82 -13.30
C ARG A 11 -22.37 -12.49 -12.14
N VAL A 12 -22.76 -12.16 -10.91
CA VAL A 12 -22.22 -12.82 -9.70
C VAL A 12 -22.57 -14.30 -9.72
N ALA A 13 -23.83 -14.66 -10.02
CA ALA A 13 -24.27 -16.05 -10.12
C ALA A 13 -23.52 -16.82 -11.22
N TYR A 14 -23.30 -16.20 -12.39
CA TYR A 14 -22.52 -16.79 -13.47
C TYR A 14 -21.07 -17.07 -13.05
N ALA A 15 -20.41 -16.09 -12.42
CA ALA A 15 -19.05 -16.28 -11.92
C ALA A 15 -18.98 -17.39 -10.87
N ALA A 16 -19.90 -17.40 -9.89
CA ALA A 16 -19.99 -18.45 -8.87
C ALA A 16 -20.22 -19.84 -9.48
N TRP A 17 -21.14 -19.95 -10.45
CA TRP A 17 -21.43 -21.20 -11.14
C TRP A 17 -20.22 -21.75 -11.90
N ARG A 18 -19.45 -20.88 -12.57
CA ARG A 18 -18.22 -21.26 -13.27
C ARG A 18 -17.14 -21.74 -12.31
N MET A 19 -16.95 -21.04 -11.18
CA MET A 19 -16.01 -21.46 -10.15
C MET A 19 -16.39 -22.82 -9.55
N ALA A 20 -17.68 -23.06 -9.25
CA ALA A 20 -18.17 -24.33 -8.71
C ALA A 20 -17.93 -25.53 -9.65
N ARG A 21 -17.79 -25.29 -10.96
CA ARG A 21 -17.51 -26.32 -11.97
C ARG A 21 -16.01 -26.52 -12.25
N GLY A 22 -15.13 -25.82 -11.54
CA GLY A 22 -13.69 -25.81 -11.82
C GLY A 22 -13.32 -25.04 -13.09
N GLU A 23 -14.25 -24.25 -13.65
CA GLU A 23 -14.06 -23.47 -14.87
C GLU A 23 -13.60 -22.03 -14.60
N GLY A 24 -12.91 -21.80 -13.46
CA GLY A 24 -12.47 -20.48 -13.01
C GLY A 24 -11.51 -19.78 -13.97
N GLU A 25 -10.64 -20.53 -14.64
CA GLU A 25 -9.72 -19.99 -15.66
C GLU A 25 -10.46 -19.37 -16.84
N ARG A 26 -11.69 -19.82 -17.13
CA ARG A 26 -12.52 -19.23 -18.18
C ARG A 26 -13.16 -17.91 -17.78
N LEU A 27 -12.90 -17.43 -16.56
CA LEU A 27 -13.21 -16.08 -16.10
C LEU A 27 -12.03 -15.13 -16.34
N ALA A 28 -10.85 -15.63 -16.75
CA ALA A 28 -9.73 -14.79 -17.14
C ALA A 28 -10.12 -13.86 -18.29
N GLY A 29 -9.91 -12.56 -18.12
CA GLY A 29 -10.30 -11.54 -19.09
C GLY A 29 -11.82 -11.31 -19.22
N ALA A 30 -12.66 -12.04 -18.46
CA ALA A 30 -14.09 -11.76 -18.37
C ALA A 30 -14.29 -10.53 -17.49
N GLY A 31 -14.09 -9.34 -18.07
CA GLY A 31 -14.38 -8.08 -17.42
C GLY A 31 -15.86 -7.99 -17.05
N LEU A 32 -16.16 -8.12 -15.75
CA LEU A 32 -17.49 -7.85 -15.24
C LEU A 32 -17.63 -6.31 -15.16
N TRP A 33 -18.52 -5.71 -15.96
CA TRP A 33 -18.67 -4.24 -15.88
C TRP A 33 -18.95 -3.80 -14.45
N GLY A 34 -18.18 -2.82 -13.97
CA GLY A 34 -18.31 -2.27 -12.62
C GLY A 34 -17.75 -3.15 -11.51
N MET A 35 -17.12 -4.29 -11.83
CA MET A 35 -16.53 -5.19 -10.84
C MET A 35 -15.19 -5.75 -11.33
N ASP A 36 -14.32 -6.10 -10.39
CA ASP A 36 -13.12 -6.88 -10.69
C ASP A 36 -13.12 -8.18 -9.92
N LEU A 37 -12.66 -9.21 -10.62
CA LEU A 37 -12.48 -10.52 -10.04
C LEU A 37 -11.02 -10.67 -9.63
N PHE A 38 -10.80 -11.02 -8.37
CA PHE A 38 -9.48 -11.33 -7.85
C PHE A 38 -9.42 -12.79 -7.43
N ARG A 39 -8.27 -13.41 -7.71
CA ARG A 39 -7.90 -14.70 -7.15
C ARG A 39 -7.01 -14.47 -5.93
N VAL A 40 -7.30 -15.19 -4.85
CA VAL A 40 -6.40 -15.25 -3.70
C VAL A 40 -5.27 -16.22 -4.03
N GLY A 41 -4.06 -15.69 -4.11
CA GLY A 41 -2.82 -16.45 -4.27
C GLY A 41 -1.93 -16.33 -3.04
N ARG A 42 -0.76 -16.97 -3.11
CA ARG A 42 0.35 -16.72 -2.20
C ARG A 42 1.60 -16.42 -3.02
N ASP A 43 2.41 -15.48 -2.56
CA ASP A 43 3.72 -15.25 -3.15
C ASP A 43 4.74 -16.31 -2.69
N ASP A 44 5.97 -16.18 -3.15
CA ASP A 44 7.09 -17.05 -2.81
C ASP A 44 7.52 -16.96 -1.33
N ARG A 45 7.02 -15.97 -0.58
CA ARG A 45 7.17 -15.86 0.89
C ARG A 45 5.99 -16.47 1.64
N GLY A 46 4.99 -17.00 0.93
CA GLY A 46 3.75 -17.52 1.52
C GLY A 46 2.76 -16.43 1.95
N LEU A 47 3.00 -15.16 1.62
CA LEU A 47 2.09 -14.06 1.93
C LEU A 47 0.92 -14.07 0.95
N TYR A 48 -0.28 -13.82 1.47
CA TYR A 48 -1.49 -13.75 0.64
C TYR A 48 -1.43 -12.54 -0.30
N ARG A 49 -1.81 -12.77 -1.56
CA ARG A 49 -1.93 -11.73 -2.59
C ARG A 49 -3.26 -11.84 -3.31
N LEU A 50 -3.81 -10.70 -3.71
CA LEU A 50 -4.91 -10.63 -4.66
C LEU A 50 -4.34 -10.45 -6.07
N GLU A 51 -4.68 -11.36 -6.96
CA GLU A 51 -4.28 -11.33 -8.37
C GLU A 51 -5.50 -11.02 -9.23
N SER A 52 -5.42 -9.97 -10.03
CA SER A 52 -6.50 -9.62 -10.95
C SER A 52 -6.68 -10.72 -12.00
N VAL A 53 -7.91 -11.23 -12.10
CA VAL A 53 -8.32 -12.23 -13.10
C VAL A 53 -8.83 -11.52 -14.37
N SER A 54 -9.30 -10.27 -14.25
CA SER A 54 -9.87 -9.50 -15.36
C SER A 54 -8.82 -9.04 -16.39
N GLY A 55 -7.52 -9.15 -16.09
CA GLY A 55 -6.43 -8.81 -17.00
C GLY A 55 -6.29 -7.32 -17.30
N ARG A 56 -7.02 -6.45 -16.57
CA ARG A 56 -6.90 -5.01 -16.71
C ARG A 56 -5.59 -4.49 -16.07
N PRO A 57 -5.13 -3.30 -16.48
CA PRO A 57 -4.07 -2.61 -15.75
C PRO A 57 -4.45 -2.39 -14.27
N PRO A 58 -3.47 -2.38 -13.35
CA PRO A 58 -3.73 -2.17 -11.94
C PRO A 58 -4.28 -0.76 -11.68
N LEU A 59 -5.23 -0.65 -10.74
CA LEU A 59 -5.67 0.64 -10.22
C LEU A 59 -4.59 1.26 -9.34
N ALA A 60 -4.71 2.57 -9.08
CA ALA A 60 -3.78 3.28 -8.21
C ALA A 60 -3.66 2.67 -6.81
N GLU A 61 -4.78 2.24 -6.24
CA GLU A 61 -4.81 1.57 -4.95
C GLU A 61 -4.08 0.22 -4.97
N GLU A 62 -4.19 -0.55 -6.05
CA GLU A 62 -3.51 -1.84 -6.20
C GLU A 62 -2.00 -1.68 -6.36
N ALA A 63 -1.58 -0.72 -7.19
CA ALA A 63 -0.17 -0.41 -7.36
C ALA A 63 0.46 0.09 -6.05
N LEU A 64 -0.22 0.99 -5.33
CA LEU A 64 0.21 1.44 -4.01
C LEU A 64 0.20 0.33 -2.97
N GLY A 65 -0.84 -0.50 -2.95
CA GLY A 65 -0.95 -1.63 -2.04
C GLY A 65 0.17 -2.64 -2.26
N ARG A 66 0.54 -2.89 -3.51
CA ARG A 66 1.72 -3.70 -3.86
C ARG A 66 3.00 -3.07 -3.34
N PHE A 67 3.24 -1.79 -3.63
CA PHE A 67 4.42 -1.08 -3.12
C PHE A 67 4.52 -1.18 -1.60
N TRP A 68 3.45 -0.86 -0.87
CA TRP A 68 3.45 -0.90 0.58
C TRP A 68 3.62 -2.32 1.14
N SER A 69 3.02 -3.34 0.52
CA SER A 69 3.23 -4.73 0.91
C SER A 69 4.70 -5.13 0.81
N GLU A 70 5.36 -4.81 -0.31
CA GLU A 70 6.80 -5.08 -0.46
C GLU A 70 7.66 -4.23 0.49
N MET A 71 7.29 -2.96 0.69
CA MET A 71 8.01 -2.06 1.58
C MET A 71 7.95 -2.56 3.03
N PHE A 72 6.77 -2.90 3.53
CA PHE A 72 6.63 -3.49 4.87
C PHE A 72 7.33 -4.83 4.99
N GLY A 73 7.30 -5.67 3.94
CA GLY A 73 8.12 -6.87 3.89
C GLY A 73 9.60 -6.56 4.14
N CYS A 74 10.17 -5.55 3.48
CA CYS A 74 11.54 -5.10 3.72
C CYS A 74 11.74 -4.51 5.13
N LEU A 75 10.79 -3.72 5.64
CA LEU A 75 10.90 -3.13 6.98
C LEU A 75 10.91 -4.20 8.09
N PHE A 76 10.14 -5.27 7.91
CA PHE A 76 10.04 -6.39 8.85
C PHE A 76 11.04 -7.54 8.59
N GLY A 77 12.00 -7.34 7.68
CA GLY A 77 13.08 -8.31 7.44
C GLY A 77 12.70 -9.53 6.59
N LEU A 78 11.59 -9.47 5.85
CA LEU A 78 11.17 -10.52 4.91
C LEU A 78 11.86 -10.44 3.53
N GLY A 79 12.90 -9.61 3.40
CA GLY A 79 13.64 -9.41 2.16
C GLY A 79 14.52 -8.16 2.20
N ASP A 80 15.18 -7.88 1.08
CA ASP A 80 15.98 -6.68 0.87
C ASP A 80 15.17 -5.56 0.16
N GLY A 81 15.85 -4.45 -0.16
CA GLY A 81 15.26 -3.31 -0.86
C GLY A 81 14.94 -3.55 -2.35
N SER A 82 15.23 -4.72 -2.92
CA SER A 82 15.05 -4.97 -4.36
C SER A 82 13.58 -5.03 -4.78
N ARG A 83 12.75 -5.75 -4.02
CA ARG A 83 11.31 -5.91 -4.28
C ARG A 83 10.52 -4.61 -4.16
N PRO A 84 10.65 -3.82 -3.07
CA PRO A 84 9.93 -2.57 -2.99
C PRO A 84 10.42 -1.57 -4.05
N ARG A 85 11.69 -1.65 -4.48
CA ARG A 85 12.19 -0.85 -5.61
C ARG A 85 11.55 -1.26 -6.94
N ALA A 86 11.45 -2.55 -7.23
CA ALA A 86 10.75 -3.04 -8.43
C ALA A 86 9.27 -2.62 -8.43
N ALA A 87 8.57 -2.76 -7.30
CA ALA A 87 7.20 -2.31 -7.15
C ALA A 87 7.07 -0.78 -7.32
N TRP A 88 8.04 0.00 -6.84
CA TRP A 88 8.09 1.44 -7.02
C TRP A 88 8.31 1.85 -8.49
N GLN A 89 9.19 1.15 -9.21
CA GLN A 89 9.42 1.38 -10.64
C GLN A 89 8.15 1.08 -11.45
N GLU A 90 7.48 -0.05 -11.18
CA GLU A 90 6.20 -0.39 -11.80
C GLU A 90 5.12 0.68 -11.54
N LEU A 91 5.03 1.16 -10.29
CA LEU A 91 4.11 2.25 -9.92
C LEU A 91 4.44 3.54 -10.67
N THR A 92 5.73 3.88 -10.79
CA THR A 92 6.19 5.10 -11.47
C THR A 92 5.86 5.08 -12.96
N VAL A 93 6.03 3.92 -13.61
CA VAL A 93 5.66 3.72 -15.02
C VAL A 93 4.14 3.83 -15.20
N ALA A 94 3.35 3.19 -14.34
CA ALA A 94 1.90 3.18 -14.45
C ALA A 94 1.26 4.54 -14.07
N LEU A 95 1.80 5.22 -13.06
CA LEU A 95 1.18 6.36 -12.37
C LEU A 95 2.20 7.46 -12.03
N PRO A 96 2.86 8.08 -13.03
CA PRO A 96 3.97 9.01 -12.81
C PRO A 96 3.57 10.25 -11.99
N ARG A 97 2.33 10.73 -12.14
CA ARG A 97 1.82 11.88 -11.35
C ARG A 97 1.71 11.56 -9.86
N LEU A 98 1.30 10.33 -9.54
CA LEU A 98 1.19 9.84 -8.16
C LEU A 98 2.58 9.66 -7.55
N ALA A 99 3.50 9.02 -8.28
CA ALA A 99 4.89 8.87 -7.86
C ALA A 99 5.55 10.23 -7.56
N GLY A 100 5.38 11.21 -8.46
CA GLY A 100 5.87 12.56 -8.23
C GLY A 100 5.24 13.25 -7.01
N ALA A 101 3.94 13.07 -6.78
CA ALA A 101 3.28 13.63 -5.59
C ALA A 101 3.77 12.99 -4.28
N PHE A 102 4.00 11.68 -4.31
CA PHE A 102 4.58 10.92 -3.20
C PHE A 102 5.98 11.46 -2.85
N CYS A 103 6.89 11.55 -3.83
CA CYS A 103 8.27 12.03 -3.61
C CYS A 103 8.31 13.48 -3.11
N ARG A 104 7.35 14.34 -3.50
CA ARG A 104 7.26 15.71 -2.97
C ARG A 104 6.74 15.76 -1.54
N THR A 105 5.94 14.78 -1.12
CA THR A 105 5.28 14.81 0.19
C THR A 105 6.09 14.08 1.26
N LEU A 106 6.83 13.02 0.89
CA LEU A 106 7.63 12.23 1.83
C LEU A 106 8.64 13.07 2.66
N PRO A 107 9.35 14.07 2.10
CA PRO A 107 10.26 14.91 2.90
C PRO A 107 9.55 15.67 4.03
N ARG A 108 8.28 16.04 3.85
CA ARG A 108 7.50 16.69 4.93
C ARG A 108 7.33 15.77 6.13
N LEU A 109 7.14 14.47 5.89
CA LEU A 109 7.08 13.47 6.96
C LEU A 109 8.44 13.33 7.66
N GLY A 110 9.56 13.37 6.92
CA GLY A 110 10.90 13.34 7.50
C GLY A 110 11.20 14.57 8.38
N VAL A 111 10.82 15.76 7.92
CA VAL A 111 10.94 17.01 8.70
C VAL A 111 10.15 16.91 10.01
N PHE A 112 8.91 16.43 9.92
CA PHE A 112 8.05 16.23 11.06
C PHE A 112 8.66 15.23 12.07
N MET A 113 9.17 14.08 11.62
CA MET A 113 9.85 13.13 12.50
C MET A 113 11.06 13.73 13.23
N ARG A 114 11.82 14.60 12.56
CA ARG A 114 12.95 15.33 13.16
C ARG A 114 12.51 16.36 14.20
N GLU A 115 11.37 17.01 13.99
CA GLU A 115 10.79 17.98 14.93
C GLU A 115 10.30 17.29 16.21
N GLY A 116 9.69 16.11 16.07
CA GLY A 116 9.36 15.23 17.20
C GLY A 116 10.56 14.84 18.06
N ILE A 117 11.70 14.47 17.45
CA ILE A 117 12.96 14.19 18.19
C ILE A 117 13.43 15.39 19.02
N SER A 118 13.15 16.61 18.54
CA SER A 118 13.54 17.85 19.19
C SER A 118 12.59 18.27 20.32
N GLY A 119 11.51 17.52 20.57
CA GLY A 119 10.49 17.82 21.57
C GLY A 119 9.64 19.06 21.26
N LYS A 120 9.57 19.46 19.98
CA LYS A 120 8.86 20.67 19.55
C LYS A 120 7.39 20.44 19.22
N GLU A 121 6.96 19.19 19.09
CA GLU A 121 5.59 18.84 18.71
C GLU A 121 4.88 18.09 19.85
N ASP A 122 3.64 18.50 20.11
CA ASP A 122 2.69 17.79 20.96
C ASP A 122 1.93 16.78 20.10
N PHE A 123 2.00 15.51 20.49
CA PHE A 123 1.49 14.37 19.72
C PHE A 123 0.14 13.84 20.19
N SER A 124 -0.54 14.59 21.05
CA SER A 124 -1.84 14.21 21.62
C SER A 124 -3.01 14.21 20.62
N ASP A 125 -2.78 14.65 19.38
CA ASP A 125 -3.84 14.78 18.37
C ASP A 125 -3.88 13.58 17.40
N GLU A 126 -5.00 12.85 17.42
CA GLU A 126 -5.32 11.79 16.45
C GLU A 126 -5.37 12.30 14.99
N SER A 127 -5.38 13.62 14.79
CA SER A 127 -5.39 14.23 13.46
C SER A 127 -4.09 14.00 12.66
N PHE A 128 -2.96 13.67 13.31
CA PHE A 128 -1.65 13.51 12.67
C PHE A 128 -1.70 12.67 11.38
N TRP A 129 -2.22 11.43 11.46
CA TRP A 129 -2.22 10.55 10.29
C TRP A 129 -3.24 10.96 9.22
N THR A 130 -4.28 11.70 9.61
CA THR A 130 -5.30 12.22 8.67
C THR A 130 -4.77 13.39 7.84
N GLY A 131 -3.78 14.13 8.35
CA GLY A 131 -3.13 15.26 7.67
C GLY A 131 -2.25 14.88 6.48
N PHE A 132 -1.91 13.59 6.33
CA PHE A 132 -1.16 13.10 5.17
C PHE A 132 -2.08 12.54 4.08
N PRO A 133 -1.68 12.70 2.79
CA PRO A 133 -2.42 12.14 1.68
C PRO A 133 -2.58 10.61 1.77
N PRO A 134 -3.68 10.04 1.23
CA PRO A 134 -3.97 8.61 1.33
C PRO A 134 -2.82 7.67 0.97
N TYR A 135 -1.99 8.05 -0.01
CA TYR A 135 -0.86 7.23 -0.47
C TYR A 135 0.31 7.13 0.54
N LEU A 136 0.39 7.99 1.55
CA LEU A 136 1.36 7.91 2.65
C LEU A 136 0.77 7.34 3.94
N ARG A 137 -0.55 7.17 4.02
CA ARG A 137 -1.23 6.71 5.25
C ARG A 137 -0.76 5.37 5.81
N PRO A 138 -0.40 4.37 4.97
CA PRO A 138 0.13 3.12 5.52
C PRO A 138 1.38 3.34 6.38
N LEU A 139 2.31 4.20 5.92
CA LEU A 139 3.49 4.57 6.69
C LEU A 139 3.13 5.40 7.91
N THR A 140 2.35 6.49 7.77
CA THR A 140 2.06 7.37 8.91
C THR A 140 1.27 6.66 10.01
N GLY A 141 0.34 5.77 9.65
CA GLY A 141 -0.36 4.92 10.61
C GLY A 141 0.57 3.96 11.35
N PHE A 142 1.50 3.32 10.62
CA PHE A 142 2.52 2.45 11.23
C PHE A 142 3.45 3.22 12.18
N LEU A 143 3.94 4.40 11.77
CA LEU A 143 4.81 5.23 12.61
C LEU A 143 4.07 5.73 13.86
N HIS A 144 2.80 6.13 13.72
CA HIS A 144 1.99 6.57 14.84
C HIS A 144 1.80 5.46 15.88
N ILE A 145 1.42 4.25 15.45
CA ILE A 145 1.30 3.10 16.35
C ILE A 145 2.64 2.77 17.01
N SER A 146 3.75 2.86 16.25
CA SER A 146 5.10 2.62 16.78
C SER A 146 5.45 3.63 17.88
N LEU A 147 5.15 4.91 17.66
CA LEU A 147 5.35 5.98 18.64
C LEU A 147 4.50 5.78 19.90
N GLN A 148 3.21 5.44 19.75
CA GLN A 148 2.33 5.13 20.88
C GLN A 148 2.85 3.95 21.71
N ASN A 149 3.21 2.85 21.06
CA ASN A 149 3.74 1.66 21.73
C ASN A 149 5.10 1.91 22.41
N GLY A 150 5.80 2.94 21.97
CA GLY A 150 7.12 3.33 22.47
C GLY A 150 7.11 4.51 23.43
N ASP A 151 5.93 4.87 23.96
CA ASP A 151 5.69 6.01 24.86
C ASP A 151 6.29 7.32 24.34
N PHE A 152 6.30 7.50 23.01
CA PHE A 152 6.90 8.65 22.34
C PHE A 152 8.36 8.92 22.73
N SER A 153 9.09 7.88 23.14
CA SER A 153 10.48 8.03 23.54
C SER A 153 11.36 8.52 22.37
N ARG A 154 12.40 9.30 22.71
CA ARG A 154 13.33 9.84 21.70
C ARG A 154 13.96 8.75 20.82
N GLU A 155 14.13 7.55 21.36
CA GLU A 155 14.67 6.41 20.62
C GLU A 155 13.71 5.92 19.54
N VAL A 156 12.42 5.79 19.88
CA VAL A 156 11.38 5.34 18.95
C VAL A 156 11.16 6.37 17.84
N TRP A 157 11.28 7.66 18.15
CA TRP A 157 11.29 8.72 17.14
C TRP A 157 12.42 8.59 16.12
N LYS A 158 13.64 8.27 16.57
CA LYS A 158 14.78 8.03 15.68
C LYS A 158 14.52 6.81 14.80
N GLN A 159 14.03 5.71 15.38
CA GLN A 159 13.67 4.51 14.63
C GLN A 159 12.60 4.81 13.57
N CYS A 160 11.60 5.63 13.89
CA CYS A 160 10.59 6.08 12.93
C CYS A 160 11.21 6.90 11.78
N LEU A 161 12.13 7.82 12.09
CA LEU A 161 12.86 8.59 11.08
C LEU A 161 13.75 7.69 10.19
N GLU A 162 14.35 6.64 10.75
CA GLU A 162 15.08 5.63 9.98
C GLU A 162 14.14 4.89 9.01
N GLN A 163 12.93 4.53 9.44
CA GLN A 163 11.96 3.91 8.53
C GLN A 163 11.56 4.85 7.38
N VAL A 164 11.36 6.14 7.66
CA VAL A 164 11.10 7.15 6.61
C VAL A 164 12.28 7.25 5.66
N SER A 165 13.52 7.22 6.17
CA SER A 165 14.74 7.25 5.36
C SER A 165 14.83 6.04 4.43
N ARG A 166 14.50 4.83 4.93
CA ARG A 166 14.46 3.61 4.10
C ARG A 166 13.42 3.70 2.97
N VAL A 167 12.26 4.29 3.22
CA VAL A 167 11.27 4.55 2.17
C VAL A 167 11.82 5.56 1.15
N ALA A 168 12.52 6.59 1.60
CA ALA A 168 13.14 7.58 0.71
C ALA A 168 14.23 6.95 -0.19
N GLU A 169 15.06 6.06 0.35
CA GLU A 169 16.09 5.34 -0.39
C GLU A 169 15.52 4.46 -1.52
N VAL A 170 14.41 3.78 -1.24
CA VAL A 170 13.71 2.95 -2.25
C VAL A 170 13.07 3.82 -3.34
N THR A 171 12.54 4.99 -2.98
CA THR A 171 11.74 5.83 -3.88
C THR A 171 12.55 6.88 -4.66
N THR A 172 13.81 7.09 -4.30
CA THR A 172 14.71 8.07 -4.95
C THR A 172 15.63 7.44 -6.00
N ALA A 173 15.83 6.12 -5.97
CA ALA A 173 16.72 5.45 -6.91
C ALA A 173 16.07 5.25 -8.31
N PRO A 174 16.88 5.30 -9.39
CA PRO A 174 16.40 5.16 -10.76
C PRO A 174 15.75 3.80 -11.06
#